data_AF-A0A963MA12-F1
#
_entry.id   AF-A0A963MA12-F1
#
_cell.length_a   1.000
_cell.length_b   1.000
_cell.length_c   1.000
_cell.angle_alpha   90.00
_cell.angle_beta   90.00
_cell.angle_gamma   90.00
#
_symmetry.space_group_name_H-M   'P 1'
#
loop_
_entity.id
_entity.type
_entity.pdbx_description
1 polymer ?
#
loop_
_entity_poly.entity_id
_entity_poly.type
_entity_poly.pdbx_seq_one_letter_code
_entity_poly.pdbx_strand_id
1 'polypeptide(L)'
;MPAPTASEPLRHLLVPDAAPLPGVSADLPPLPNLAALLARLRVEHTLAPGADSPASPHELAAARANGLHGEPGRIPWAAFESGTVGTPCAWLRPVHLQLGMDAIQLLPPEALQLDDPASQALLA
;
A
#
# COMPACT_ATOMS: atom_id res chain seq x y z
N MET A 1 -35.90 18.95 -10.90
CA MET A 1 -34.55 18.33 -10.88
C MET A 1 -33.59 19.37 -10.35
N PRO A 2 -33.11 19.30 -9.10
CA PRO A 2 -32.11 20.25 -8.64
C PRO A 2 -30.76 19.92 -9.30
N ALA A 3 -30.04 20.98 -9.68
CA ALA A 3 -28.70 20.92 -10.26
C ALA A 3 -27.67 20.35 -9.26
N PRO A 4 -26.56 19.74 -9.72
CA PRO A 4 -25.51 19.28 -8.82
C PRO A 4 -24.90 20.47 -8.08
N THR A 5 -24.93 20.41 -6.76
CA THR A 5 -24.36 21.41 -5.84
C THR A 5 -22.84 21.49 -5.97
N ALA A 6 -22.34 22.70 -5.78
CA ALA A 6 -20.93 23.09 -5.86
C ALA A 6 -20.00 22.13 -5.10
N SER A 7 -18.85 21.87 -5.72
CA SER A 7 -17.76 21.03 -5.22
C SER A 7 -17.40 21.38 -3.78
N GLU A 8 -17.71 20.48 -2.84
CA GLU A 8 -17.23 20.61 -1.46
C GLU A 8 -15.69 20.65 -1.46
N PRO A 9 -15.07 21.46 -0.59
CA PRO A 9 -13.63 21.40 -0.39
C PRO A 9 -13.25 19.97 -0.01
N LEU A 10 -12.14 19.48 -0.57
CA LEU A 10 -11.58 18.13 -0.38
C LEU A 10 -11.24 17.87 1.10
N ARG A 11 -12.25 17.69 1.94
CA ARG A 11 -12.11 17.38 3.38
C ARG A 11 -11.72 15.92 3.62
N HIS A 12 -11.66 15.11 2.57
CA HIS A 12 -11.47 13.66 2.65
C HIS A 12 -10.48 13.12 1.60
N LEU A 13 -9.38 13.83 1.35
CA LEU A 13 -8.27 13.25 0.58
C LEU A 13 -7.47 12.30 1.50
N LEU A 14 -7.73 11.01 1.37
CA LEU A 14 -6.88 9.97 1.96
C LEU A 14 -5.76 9.64 0.96
N VAL A 15 -4.54 10.02 1.30
CA VAL A 15 -3.35 9.57 0.57
C VAL A 15 -2.99 8.18 1.10
N PRO A 16 -2.86 7.16 0.25
CA PRO A 16 -2.41 5.84 0.68
C PRO A 16 -1.10 5.90 1.48
N ASP A 17 -0.99 5.09 2.52
CA ASP A 17 0.18 4.98 3.40
C ASP A 17 0.55 6.29 4.15
N ALA A 18 -0.25 7.36 4.02
CA ALA A 18 -0.16 8.53 4.87
C ALA A 18 -1.03 8.31 6.12
N ALA A 19 -0.47 7.65 7.13
CA ALA A 19 -1.11 7.62 8.44
C ALA A 19 -0.98 9.01 9.09
N PRO A 20 -2.09 9.70 9.42
CA PRO A 20 -1.99 10.87 10.27
C PRO A 20 -1.47 10.42 11.64
N LEU A 21 -0.45 11.13 12.15
CA LEU A 21 0.06 10.88 13.49
C LEU A 21 -1.08 11.05 14.52
N PRO A 22 -1.18 10.18 15.54
CA PRO A 22 -2.21 10.30 16.56
C PRO A 22 -2.17 11.69 17.20
N GLY A 23 -3.31 12.40 17.21
CA GLY A 23 -3.43 13.75 17.79
C GLY A 23 -3.05 14.91 16.86
N VAL A 24 -2.62 14.64 15.62
CA VAL A 24 -2.39 15.66 14.60
C VAL A 24 -3.56 15.64 13.62
N SER A 25 -4.38 16.70 13.62
CA SER A 25 -5.24 16.98 12.46
C SER A 25 -4.31 17.24 11.29
N ALA A 26 -4.31 16.37 10.29
CA ALA A 26 -3.66 16.64 9.03
C ALA A 26 -4.52 17.65 8.26
N ASP A 27 -4.52 18.91 8.69
CA ASP A 27 -5.03 20.00 7.88
C ASP A 27 -4.11 20.10 6.67
N LEU A 28 -4.57 19.53 5.55
CA LEU A 28 -3.87 19.64 4.29
C LEU A 28 -3.72 21.13 3.96
N PRO A 29 -2.52 21.59 3.55
CA PRO A 29 -2.38 22.95 3.06
C PRO A 29 -3.34 23.17 1.88
N PRO A 30 -3.68 24.43 1.53
CA PRO A 30 -4.50 24.67 0.35
C PRO A 30 -3.80 24.11 -0.91
N LEU A 31 -4.45 23.15 -1.58
CA LEU A 31 -3.98 22.50 -2.80
C LEU A 31 -4.83 22.93 -4.02
N PRO A 32 -4.74 24.19 -4.49
CA PRO A 32 -5.64 24.74 -5.51
C PRO A 32 -5.55 24.00 -6.85
N ASN A 33 -4.34 23.58 -7.26
CA ASN A 33 -4.13 22.82 -8.49
C ASN A 33 -4.77 21.43 -8.42
N LEU A 34 -4.70 20.78 -7.25
CA LEU A 34 -5.32 19.48 -7.04
C LEU A 34 -6.86 19.60 -7.06
N ALA A 35 -7.40 20.62 -6.40
CA ALA A 35 -8.84 20.89 -6.42
C ALA A 35 -9.36 21.18 -7.83
N ALA A 36 -8.65 22.00 -8.60
CA ALA A 36 -9.00 22.30 -9.99
C ALA A 36 -8.93 21.06 -10.90
N LEU A 37 -7.95 20.18 -10.68
CA LEU A 37 -7.84 18.92 -11.41
C LEU A 37 -9.00 17.98 -11.06
N LEU A 38 -9.27 17.77 -9.77
CA LEU A 38 -10.31 16.85 -9.31
C LEU A 38 -11.71 17.27 -9.75
N ALA A 39 -12.00 18.58 -9.84
CA ALA A 39 -13.26 19.09 -10.39
C ALA A 39 -13.51 18.68 -11.86
N ARG A 40 -12.47 18.24 -12.58
CA ARG A 40 -12.56 17.78 -13.97
C ARG A 40 -12.53 16.26 -14.11
N LEU A 41 -12.25 15.53 -13.03
CA LEU A 41 -12.19 14.09 -13.02
C LEU A 41 -13.52 13.52 -12.54
N ARG A 42 -13.84 12.32 -13.01
CA ARG A 42 -14.97 11.53 -12.50
C ARG A 42 -14.42 10.27 -11.84
N VAL A 43 -15.03 9.87 -10.72
CA VAL A 43 -14.74 8.58 -10.12
C VAL A 43 -15.12 7.51 -11.13
N GLU A 44 -14.15 6.72 -11.55
CA GLU A 44 -14.39 5.61 -12.45
C GLU A 44 -14.72 4.34 -11.68
N HIS A 45 -13.89 3.98 -10.70
CA HIS A 45 -14.05 2.79 -9.86
C HIS A 45 -13.69 3.11 -8.41
N THR A 46 -14.32 2.41 -7.47
CA THR A 46 -13.97 2.43 -6.04
C THR A 46 -13.47 1.05 -5.64
N LEU A 47 -12.31 1.02 -4.99
CA LEU A 47 -11.72 -0.19 -4.42
C LEU A 47 -12.08 -0.26 -2.93
N ALA A 48 -12.94 -1.20 -2.56
CA ALA A 48 -13.36 -1.44 -1.19
C ALA A 48 -13.18 -2.92 -0.84
N PRO A 49 -11.94 -3.43 -0.77
CA PRO A 49 -11.68 -4.76 -0.24
C PRO A 49 -12.23 -4.88 1.19
N GLY A 50 -12.68 -6.09 1.56
CA GLY A 50 -13.16 -6.37 2.92
C GLY A 50 -12.05 -6.14 3.97
N ALA A 51 -12.45 -5.98 5.24
CA ALA A 51 -11.52 -5.73 6.33
C ALA A 51 -10.44 -6.83 6.48
N ASP A 52 -10.80 -8.08 6.19
CA ASP A 52 -9.91 -9.24 6.25
C ASP A 52 -9.21 -9.52 4.90
N SER A 53 -9.31 -8.60 3.94
CA SER A 53 -8.65 -8.74 2.65
C SER A 53 -7.12 -8.79 2.85
N PRO A 54 -6.42 -9.74 2.20
CA PRO A 54 -4.96 -9.80 2.28
C PRO A 54 -4.27 -8.69 1.49
N ALA A 55 -5.00 -7.89 0.70
CA ALA A 55 -4.47 -6.74 -0.04
C ALA A 55 -5.21 -5.45 0.34
N SER A 56 -4.45 -4.36 0.44
CA SER A 56 -4.98 -3.02 0.69
C SER A 56 -5.62 -2.42 -0.58
N PRO A 57 -6.54 -1.43 -0.46
CA PRO A 57 -7.06 -0.73 -1.64
C PRO A 57 -5.95 -0.10 -2.50
N HIS A 58 -4.86 0.34 -1.87
CA HIS A 58 -3.70 0.92 -2.55
C HIS A 58 -2.97 -0.12 -3.39
N GLU A 59 -2.71 -1.29 -2.82
CA GLU A 59 -2.05 -2.39 -3.51
C GLU A 59 -2.84 -2.84 -4.74
N LEU A 60 -4.17 -2.95 -4.61
CA LEU A 60 -5.07 -3.25 -5.73
C LEU A 60 -5.05 -2.17 -6.81
N ALA A 61 -4.98 -0.88 -6.43
CA ALA A 61 -4.87 0.23 -7.36
C ALA A 61 -3.53 0.19 -8.11
N ALA A 62 -2.43 -0.06 -7.41
CA ALA A 62 -1.10 -0.17 -7.99
C ALA A 62 -1.02 -1.35 -8.96
N ALA A 63 -1.60 -2.50 -8.62
CA ALA A 63 -1.66 -3.66 -9.51
C ALA A 63 -2.39 -3.32 -10.82
N ARG A 64 -3.58 -2.67 -10.72
CA ARG A 64 -4.36 -2.25 -11.88
C ARG A 64 -3.61 -1.25 -12.77
N ALA A 65 -2.94 -0.27 -12.18
CA ALA A 65 -2.16 0.73 -12.91
C ALA A 65 -1.00 0.11 -13.71
N ASN A 66 -0.45 -1.00 -13.22
CA ASN A 66 0.61 -1.76 -13.89
C ASN A 66 0.09 -2.90 -14.79
N GLY A 67 -1.24 -3.01 -14.98
CA GLY A 67 -1.84 -4.06 -15.81
C GLY A 67 -1.77 -5.47 -15.21
N LEU A 68 -1.48 -5.60 -13.91
CA LEU A 68 -1.47 -6.87 -13.20
C LEU A 68 -2.90 -7.30 -12.81
N HIS A 69 -3.10 -8.60 -12.60
CA HIS A 69 -4.34 -9.09 -12.02
C HIS A 69 -4.48 -8.56 -10.58
N GLY A 70 -5.54 -7.81 -10.31
CA GLY A 70 -5.82 -7.24 -8.99
C GLY A 70 -6.54 -8.20 -8.05
N GLU A 71 -6.14 -9.48 -8.03
CA GLU A 71 -6.72 -10.46 -7.09
C GLU A 71 -5.99 -10.35 -5.73
N PRO A 72 -6.70 -10.01 -4.64
CA PRO A 72 -6.08 -9.86 -3.32
C PRO A 72 -5.26 -11.08 -2.91
N GLY A 73 -4.03 -10.84 -2.42
CA GLY A 73 -3.15 -11.91 -1.94
C GLY A 73 -2.52 -12.77 -3.04
N ARG A 74 -2.80 -12.49 -4.32
CA ARG A 74 -2.22 -13.20 -5.47
C ARG A 74 -1.50 -12.29 -6.45
N ILE A 75 -1.33 -11.01 -6.13
CA ILE A 75 -0.63 -10.05 -7.00
C ILE A 75 0.85 -10.47 -7.10
N PRO A 76 1.41 -10.63 -8.32
CA PRO A 76 2.70 -11.27 -8.52
C PRO A 76 3.84 -10.24 -8.46
N TRP A 77 3.92 -9.47 -7.37
CA TRP A 77 4.85 -8.34 -7.24
C TRP A 77 6.30 -8.72 -7.52
N ALA A 78 6.77 -9.83 -6.95
CA ALA A 78 8.14 -10.30 -7.18
C ALA A 78 8.41 -10.63 -8.66
N ALA A 79 7.44 -11.22 -9.36
CA ALA A 79 7.60 -11.55 -10.77
C ALA A 79 7.57 -10.28 -11.64
N PHE A 80 6.69 -9.34 -11.32
CA PHE A 80 6.60 -8.05 -12.00
C PHE A 80 7.88 -7.23 -11.87
N GLU A 81 8.42 -7.10 -10.66
CA GLU A 81 9.61 -6.29 -10.38
C GLU A 81 10.90 -6.91 -10.93
N SER A 82 11.01 -8.24 -10.91
CA SER A 82 12.19 -8.95 -11.43
C SER A 82 12.12 -9.26 -12.93
N GLY A 83 10.95 -9.08 -13.56
CA GLY A 83 10.71 -9.51 -14.94
C GLY A 83 10.64 -11.04 -15.12
N THR A 84 10.44 -11.80 -14.03
CA THR A 84 10.37 -13.26 -14.08
C THR A 84 9.06 -13.72 -14.72
N VAL A 85 9.13 -14.62 -15.70
CA VAL A 85 7.96 -15.17 -16.41
C VAL A 85 7.97 -16.69 -16.34
N GLY A 86 6.82 -17.30 -16.05
CA GLY A 86 6.65 -18.76 -16.06
C GLY A 86 7.24 -19.49 -14.85
N THR A 87 8.01 -18.81 -14.02
CA THR A 87 8.60 -19.36 -12.79
C THR A 87 7.99 -18.67 -11.57
N PRO A 88 7.43 -19.42 -10.60
CA PRO A 88 6.99 -18.85 -9.33
C PRO A 88 8.15 -18.21 -8.58
N CYS A 89 7.96 -17.00 -8.05
CA CYS A 89 8.96 -16.30 -7.24
C CYS A 89 8.28 -15.40 -6.20
N ALA A 90 9.03 -15.08 -5.14
CA ALA A 90 8.58 -14.22 -4.05
C ALA A 90 9.75 -13.41 -3.50
N TRP A 91 9.46 -12.24 -2.92
CA TRP A 91 10.40 -11.51 -2.08
C TRP A 91 10.27 -11.98 -0.64
N LEU A 92 11.40 -12.17 0.03
CA LEU A 92 11.47 -12.54 1.44
C LEU A 92 12.29 -11.48 2.16
N ARG A 93 11.77 -10.97 3.28
CA ARG A 93 12.53 -10.10 4.20
C ARG A 93 12.68 -10.80 5.54
N PRO A 94 13.88 -11.34 5.87
CA PRO A 94 14.14 -11.91 7.17
C PRO A 94 13.96 -10.86 8.27
N VAL A 95 13.38 -11.27 9.38
CA VAL A 95 13.11 -10.39 10.52
C VAL A 95 13.33 -11.15 11.83
N HIS A 96 13.56 -10.41 12.91
CA HIS A 96 13.63 -10.98 14.25
C HIS A 96 12.31 -10.71 14.98
N LEU A 97 11.61 -11.78 15.35
CA LEU A 97 10.45 -11.73 16.23
C LEU A 97 10.90 -11.99 17.67
N GLN A 98 10.68 -11.02 18.55
CA GLN A 98 10.90 -11.19 19.99
C GLN A 98 9.58 -11.63 20.64
N LEU A 99 9.58 -12.85 21.20
CA LEU A 99 8.43 -13.40 21.90
C LEU A 99 8.51 -13.01 23.39
N GLY A 100 7.54 -12.23 23.85
CA GLY A 100 7.29 -11.98 25.27
C GLY A 100 6.12 -12.83 25.79
N MET A 101 5.79 -12.68 27.09
CA MET A 101 4.65 -13.40 27.69
C MET A 101 3.30 -12.96 27.10
N ASP A 102 3.13 -11.66 26.82
CA ASP A 102 1.84 -11.09 26.40
C ASP A 102 1.86 -10.52 24.97
N ALA A 103 3.03 -10.47 24.32
CA ALA A 103 3.19 -9.82 23.03
C ALA A 103 4.30 -10.43 22.18
N ILE A 104 4.13 -10.36 20.87
CA ILE A 104 5.18 -10.61 19.88
C ILE A 104 5.59 -9.25 19.31
N GLN A 105 6.88 -8.93 19.37
CA GLN A 105 7.42 -7.70 18.80
C GLN A 105 8.24 -8.02 17.55
N LEU A 106 7.94 -7.32 16.46
CA LEU A 106 8.77 -7.30 15.27
C LEU A 106 9.88 -6.27 15.47
N LEU A 107 11.13 -6.73 15.61
CA LEU A 107 12.28 -5.83 15.66
C LEU A 107 12.58 -5.26 14.26
N PRO A 108 13.22 -4.08 14.17
CA PRO A 108 13.65 -3.51 12.89
C PRO A 108 14.46 -4.55 12.09
N PRO A 109 14.17 -4.77 10.79
CA PRO A 109 14.89 -5.75 9.97
C PRO A 109 16.41 -5.54 9.97
N GLU A 110 16.85 -4.28 10.07
CA GLU A 110 18.25 -3.86 10.07
C GLU A 110 19.01 -4.37 11.30
N ALA A 111 18.30 -4.66 12.41
CA ALA A 111 18.91 -5.22 13.63
C ALA A 111 19.46 -6.63 13.42
N LEU A 112 18.99 -7.35 12.40
CA LEU A 112 19.43 -8.71 12.09
C LEU A 112 20.85 -8.75 11.51
N GLN A 113 21.35 -7.64 10.96
CA GLN A 113 22.71 -7.48 10.43
C GLN A 113 23.12 -8.63 9.48
N LEU A 114 22.17 -9.10 8.66
CA LEU A 114 22.45 -10.08 7.61
C LEU A 114 23.21 -9.42 6.47
N ASP A 115 24.43 -9.87 6.24
CA ASP A 115 25.15 -9.59 5.00
C ASP A 115 24.65 -10.49 3.85
N ASP A 116 25.05 -10.16 2.63
CA ASP A 116 24.67 -10.91 1.43
C ASP A 116 24.99 -12.42 1.53
N PRO A 117 26.18 -12.87 1.97
CA PRO A 117 26.47 -14.30 2.06
C PRO A 117 25.62 -15.00 3.13
N ALA A 118 25.41 -14.40 4.31
CA ALA A 118 24.53 -15.00 5.33
C ALA A 118 23.08 -15.04 4.87
N SER A 119 22.61 -14.02 4.13
CA SER A 119 21.28 -13.99 3.52
C SER A 119 21.08 -15.12 2.51
N GLN A 120 22.05 -15.35 1.62
CA GLN A 120 21.98 -16.47 0.67
C GLN A 120 21.98 -17.83 1.36
N ALA A 121 22.75 -17.98 2.46
CA ALA A 121 22.76 -19.23 3.22
C ALA A 121 21.39 -19.57 3.85
N LEU A 122 20.53 -18.58 4.12
CA LEU A 122 19.17 -18.81 4.62
C LEU A 122 18.19 -19.30 3.55
N LEU A 123 18.54 -19.17 2.26
CA LEU A 123 17.69 -19.53 1.13
C LEU A 123 18.09 -20.88 0.48
N ALA A 124 19.18 -21.51 0.95
CA ALA A 124 19.70 -22.80 0.50
C ALA A 124 19.03 -23.98 1.23
#